data_AF-A0A8I2YD69-F1
#
_entry.id   AF-A0A8I2YD69-F1
#
_cell.length_a   1.000
_cell.length_b   1.000
_cell.length_c   1.000
_cell.angle_alpha   90.00
_cell.angle_beta   90.00
_cell.angle_gamma   90.00
#
_symmetry.space_group_name_H-M   'P 1'
#
loop_
_entity.id
_entity.type
_entity.pdbx_description
1 polymer ?
#
loop_
_entity_poly.entity_id
_entity_poly.type
_entity_poly.pdbx_seq_one_letter_code
_entity_poly.pdbx_strand_id
1 'polypeptide(L)'
;MMENIHSETYSLLIDTYIKDPAQREYLFNAMDTIPCVKHKADWALRWVSDQHSTLAERLVAFAAAEGVFFCGPSASISWSKKCGLILGLTFTNKLLISRDEVMHTDFAFLLSSHLGRRPHPRVVQRIITEAVKIEQGFLTDALPAASIRIECKAYVPVH
;
A
#
# COMPACT_ATOMS: atom_id res chain seq x y z
N MET A 1 14.53 -9.39 4.10
CA MET A 1 14.34 -10.85 4.27
C MET A 1 12.85 -11.22 4.23
N MET A 2 11.97 -10.49 4.93
CA MET A 2 10.51 -10.67 4.82
C MET A 2 9.90 -10.11 3.52
N GLU A 3 10.32 -8.92 3.08
CA GLU A 3 9.90 -8.32 1.79
C GLU A 3 10.10 -9.25 0.59
N ASN A 4 11.21 -10.00 0.56
CA ASN A 4 11.47 -10.95 -0.52
C ASN A 4 10.46 -12.11 -0.51
N ILE A 5 10.05 -12.56 0.68
CA ILE A 5 9.02 -13.59 0.85
C ILE A 5 7.66 -13.04 0.41
N HIS A 6 7.37 -11.76 0.68
CA HIS A 6 6.16 -11.11 0.19
C HIS A 6 6.14 -11.03 -1.34
N SER A 7 7.26 -10.64 -1.96
CA SER A 7 7.42 -10.61 -3.42
C SER A 7 7.24 -12.00 -4.05
N GLU A 8 7.84 -13.05 -3.45
CA GLU A 8 7.69 -14.43 -3.90
C GLU A 8 6.23 -14.90 -3.76
N THR A 9 5.60 -14.58 -2.64
CA THR A 9 4.19 -14.90 -2.38
C THR A 9 3.27 -14.25 -3.41
N TYR A 10 3.45 -12.95 -3.71
CA TYR A 10 2.66 -12.27 -4.73
C TYR A 10 2.89 -12.84 -6.13
N SER A 11 4.14 -13.17 -6.47
CA SER A 11 4.47 -13.80 -7.74
C SER A 11 3.77 -15.16 -7.89
N LEU A 12 3.79 -15.98 -6.85
CA LEU A 12 3.11 -17.27 -6.84
C LEU A 12 1.58 -17.13 -6.95
N LEU A 13 1.00 -16.12 -6.32
CA LEU A 13 -0.44 -15.83 -6.46
C LEU A 13 -0.77 -15.45 -7.91
N ILE A 14 0.01 -14.55 -8.52
CA ILE A 14 -0.18 -14.16 -9.92
C ILE A 14 -0.07 -15.39 -10.83
N ASP A 15 0.96 -16.22 -10.66
CA ASP A 15 1.14 -17.46 -11.44
C ASP A 15 -0.01 -18.46 -11.27
N THR A 16 -0.60 -18.53 -10.07
CA THR A 16 -1.68 -19.48 -9.77
C THR A 16 -3.02 -19.04 -10.37
N TYR A 17 -3.34 -17.74 -10.34
CA TYR A 17 -4.62 -17.23 -10.83
C TYR A 17 -4.60 -16.87 -12.32
N ILE A 18 -3.44 -16.52 -12.88
CA ILE A 18 -3.33 -15.98 -14.25
C ILE A 18 -2.55 -16.96 -15.11
N LYS A 19 -3.30 -17.73 -15.89
CA LYS A 19 -2.74 -18.76 -16.80
C LYS A 19 -2.17 -18.17 -18.09
N ASP A 20 -2.63 -16.99 -18.51
CA ASP A 20 -2.17 -16.33 -19.72
C ASP A 20 -0.81 -15.63 -19.49
N PRO A 21 0.27 -16.01 -20.19
CA PRO A 21 1.58 -15.37 -20.05
C PRO A 21 1.58 -13.89 -20.47
N ALA A 22 0.74 -13.46 -21.40
CA ALA A 22 0.69 -12.07 -21.83
C ALA A 22 0.12 -11.15 -20.74
N GLN A 23 -0.98 -11.58 -20.08
CA GLN A 23 -1.55 -10.87 -18.93
C GLN A 23 -0.60 -10.86 -17.72
N ARG A 24 0.18 -11.93 -17.54
CA ARG A 24 1.18 -12.02 -16.49
C ARG A 24 2.30 -11.00 -16.68
N GLU A 25 2.86 -10.91 -17.89
CA GLU A 25 3.89 -9.92 -18.22
C GLU A 25 3.37 -8.48 -18.06
N TYR A 26 2.11 -8.23 -18.45
CA TYR A 26 1.45 -6.95 -18.23
C TYR A 26 1.38 -6.55 -16.74
N LEU A 27 1.10 -7.51 -15.86
CA LEU A 27 1.01 -7.28 -14.41
C LEU A 27 2.36 -7.21 -13.71
N PHE A 28 3.37 -7.93 -14.19
CA PHE A 28 4.74 -7.74 -13.69
C PHE A 28 5.29 -6.37 -14.09
N ASN A 29 4.90 -5.86 -15.26
CA ASN A 29 5.21 -4.50 -15.71
C ASN A 29 4.20 -3.46 -15.22
N ALA A 30 3.43 -3.74 -14.15
CA ALA A 30 2.39 -2.85 -13.62
C ALA A 30 2.89 -1.44 -13.28
N MET A 31 4.17 -1.28 -12.93
CA MET A 31 4.77 0.04 -12.70
C MET A 31 4.75 0.94 -13.95
N ASP A 32 4.83 0.36 -15.15
CA ASP A 32 4.82 1.10 -16.41
C ASP A 32 3.46 1.06 -17.11
N THR A 33 2.70 -0.03 -16.92
CA THR A 33 1.43 -0.25 -17.60
C THR A 33 0.23 0.33 -16.87
N ILE A 34 0.28 0.43 -15.54
CA ILE A 34 -0.84 0.92 -14.71
C ILE A 34 -0.50 2.31 -14.14
N PRO A 35 -1.14 3.39 -14.63
CA PRO A 35 -0.81 4.76 -14.22
C PRO A 35 -0.88 5.03 -12.71
N CYS A 36 -1.82 4.39 -11.99
CA CYS A 36 -1.92 4.56 -10.55
C CYS A 36 -0.79 3.88 -9.77
N VAL A 37 -0.25 2.76 -10.27
CA VAL A 37 0.93 2.10 -9.69
C VAL A 37 2.19 2.93 -9.98
N LYS A 38 2.29 3.48 -11.20
CA LYS A 38 3.35 4.41 -11.58
C LYS A 38 3.41 5.62 -10.63
N HIS A 39 2.28 6.26 -10.36
CA HIS A 39 2.23 7.40 -9.45
C HIS A 39 2.68 7.07 -8.02
N LYS A 40 2.34 5.87 -7.51
CA LYS A 40 2.84 5.39 -6.22
C LYS A 40 4.36 5.19 -6.25
N ALA A 41 4.87 4.55 -7.30
CA ALA A 41 6.31 4.31 -7.47
C ALA A 41 7.09 5.63 -7.58
N ASP A 42 6.63 6.57 -8.40
CA ASP A 42 7.24 7.89 -8.58
C ASP A 42 7.27 8.69 -7.27
N TRP A 43 6.20 8.60 -6.47
CA TRP A 43 6.14 9.23 -5.15
C TRP A 43 7.17 8.61 -4.20
N ALA A 44 7.25 7.27 -4.13
CA ALA A 44 8.23 6.59 -3.28
C ALA A 44 9.68 6.91 -3.70
N LEU A 45 9.97 6.85 -5.01
CA LEU A 45 11.29 7.21 -5.55
C LEU A 45 11.69 8.63 -5.21
N ARG A 46 10.74 9.58 -5.22
CA ARG A 46 10.99 10.98 -4.87
C ARG A 46 11.51 11.11 -3.44
N TRP A 47 10.88 10.46 -2.47
CA TRP A 47 11.28 10.55 -1.06
C TRP A 47 12.56 9.76 -0.75
N VAL A 48 12.83 8.68 -1.48
CA VAL A 48 14.07 7.91 -1.34
C VAL A 48 15.27 8.62 -1.99
N SER A 49 15.07 9.21 -3.16
CA SER A 49 16.16 9.79 -3.96
C SER A 49 16.50 11.23 -3.56
N ASP A 50 15.59 11.93 -2.87
CA ASP A 50 15.82 13.31 -2.46
C ASP A 50 16.94 13.42 -1.41
N GLN A 51 18.00 14.14 -1.79
CA GLN A 51 19.18 14.40 -0.97
C GLN A 51 18.95 15.50 0.08
N HIS A 52 17.91 16.32 -0.09
CA HIS A 52 17.59 17.41 0.84
C HIS A 52 16.67 16.98 1.98
N SER A 53 15.91 15.91 1.78
CA SER A 53 15.04 15.34 2.80
C SER A 53 15.85 14.85 4.02
N THR A 54 15.35 15.15 5.22
CA THR A 54 15.94 14.65 6.46
C THR A 54 15.57 13.18 6.67
N LEU A 55 16.34 12.47 7.52
CA LEU A 55 16.00 11.09 7.90
C LEU A 55 14.60 11.00 8.53
N ALA A 56 14.20 12.03 9.28
CA ALA A 56 12.89 12.08 9.93
C ALA A 56 11.74 12.20 8.91
N GLU A 57 11.91 13.00 7.85
CA GLU A 57 10.92 13.11 6.77
C GLU A 57 10.83 11.82 5.95
N ARG A 58 11.98 11.18 5.68
CA ARG A 58 12.02 9.88 5.00
C ARG A 58 11.34 8.77 5.81
N LEU A 59 11.51 8.75 7.12
CA LEU A 59 10.82 7.78 7.99
C LEU A 59 9.30 7.97 7.98
N VAL A 60 8.82 9.22 7.94
CA VAL A 60 7.39 9.50 7.81
C VAL A 60 6.86 9.09 6.43
N ALA A 61 7.63 9.35 5.36
CA ALA A 61 7.27 8.90 4.02
C ALA A 61 7.25 7.35 3.92
N PHE A 62 8.20 6.67 4.58
CA PHE A 62 8.25 5.22 4.66
C PHE A 62 7.04 4.65 5.43
N ALA A 63 6.72 5.20 6.61
CA ALA A 63 5.53 4.81 7.36
C ALA A 63 4.24 5.05 6.57
N ALA A 64 4.19 6.12 5.76
CA ALA A 64 3.06 6.38 4.87
C ALA A 64 2.99 5.37 3.71
N ALA A 65 4.13 4.92 3.17
CA ALA A 65 4.16 3.92 2.12
C ALA A 65 3.66 2.55 2.64
N GLU A 66 4.23 2.05 3.73
CA GLU A 66 3.88 0.74 4.34
C GLU A 66 2.46 0.76 4.92
N GLY A 67 2.02 1.88 5.51
CA GLY A 67 0.70 1.99 6.13
C GLY A 67 -0.42 2.41 5.18
N VAL A 68 -0.27 3.57 4.52
CA VAL A 68 -1.34 4.20 3.74
C VAL A 68 -1.49 3.57 2.36
N PHE A 69 -0.42 3.25 1.64
CA PHE A 69 -0.56 2.66 0.31
C PHE A 69 -1.02 1.20 0.29
N PHE A 70 -0.84 0.48 1.40
CA PHE A 70 -1.31 -0.90 1.54
C PHE A 70 -2.70 -1.02 2.17
N CYS A 71 -3.28 0.05 2.71
CA CYS A 71 -4.59 -0.03 3.37
C CYS A 71 -5.72 -0.33 2.37
N GLY A 72 -5.71 0.25 1.17
CA GLY A 72 -6.76 0.06 0.16
C GLY A 72 -6.80 -1.34 -0.44
N PRO A 73 -5.68 -1.87 -0.98
CA PRO A 73 -5.60 -3.25 -1.44
C PRO A 73 -5.98 -4.26 -0.33
N SER A 74 -5.49 -4.05 0.90
CA SER A 74 -5.76 -4.95 2.02
C SER A 74 -7.22 -4.95 2.46
N ALA A 75 -7.87 -3.78 2.46
CA ALA A 75 -9.30 -3.66 2.70
C ALA A 75 -10.12 -4.38 1.62
N SER A 76 -9.71 -4.24 0.35
CA SER A 76 -10.39 -4.85 -0.80
C SER A 76 -10.33 -6.37 -0.76
N ILE A 77 -9.17 -6.94 -0.43
CA ILE A 77 -9.00 -8.38 -0.24
C ILE A 77 -9.81 -8.88 0.95
N SER A 78 -9.79 -8.14 2.07
CA SER A 78 -10.59 -8.48 3.26
C SER A 78 -12.10 -8.44 2.99
N TRP A 79 -12.55 -7.55 2.11
CA TRP A 79 -13.94 -7.52 1.67
C TRP A 79 -14.30 -8.73 0.81
N SER A 80 -13.43 -9.12 -0.14
CA SER A 80 -13.59 -10.35 -0.93
C SER A 80 -13.65 -11.61 -0.06
N LYS A 81 -13.01 -11.60 1.12
CA LYS A 81 -13.19 -12.64 2.17
C LYS A 81 -14.63 -12.72 2.66
N LYS A 82 -15.19 -11.57 3.01
CA LYS A 82 -16.54 -11.45 3.58
C LYS A 82 -17.61 -11.87 2.55
N CYS A 83 -17.32 -11.68 1.27
CA CYS A 83 -18.15 -12.15 0.15
C CYS A 83 -17.93 -13.64 -0.20
N GLY A 84 -16.98 -14.35 0.43
CA GLY A 84 -16.77 -15.78 0.22
C GLY A 84 -16.13 -16.16 -1.13
N LEU A 85 -15.56 -15.20 -1.87
CA LEU A 85 -15.15 -15.42 -3.26
C LEU A 85 -13.75 -16.06 -3.39
N ILE A 86 -12.81 -15.76 -2.50
CA ILE A 86 -11.42 -16.27 -2.61
C ILE A 86 -10.84 -16.57 -1.22
N LEU A 87 -10.94 -17.84 -0.79
CA LEU A 87 -10.49 -18.29 0.53
C LEU A 87 -8.95 -18.37 0.65
N GLY A 88 -8.24 -18.63 -0.46
CA GLY A 88 -6.77 -18.71 -0.52
C GLY A 88 -6.08 -17.34 -0.38
N LEU A 89 -6.49 -16.35 -1.19
CA LEU A 89 -5.95 -14.98 -1.15
C LEU A 89 -6.10 -14.30 0.22
N THR A 90 -7.17 -14.65 0.93
CA THR A 90 -7.56 -13.99 2.18
C THR A 90 -6.89 -14.55 3.42
N PHE A 91 -6.27 -15.73 3.31
CA PHE A 91 -5.39 -16.27 4.34
C PHE A 91 -3.99 -15.64 4.23
N THR A 92 -3.42 -15.59 3.03
CA THR A 92 -2.09 -15.02 2.76
C THR A 92 -2.02 -13.51 3.03
N ASN A 93 -3.02 -12.74 2.58
CA ASN A 93 -3.02 -11.29 2.77
C ASN A 93 -3.22 -10.87 4.24
N LYS A 94 -4.01 -11.64 5.01
CA LYS A 94 -4.35 -11.30 6.40
C LYS A 94 -3.29 -11.78 7.41
N LEU A 95 -2.57 -12.87 7.13
CA LEU A 95 -1.66 -13.49 8.09
C LEU A 95 -0.17 -13.24 7.83
N LEU A 96 0.22 -12.92 6.60
CA LEU A 96 1.64 -12.68 6.27
C LEU A 96 1.92 -11.20 6.02
N ILE A 97 1.17 -10.54 5.14
CA ILE A 97 1.59 -9.22 4.63
C ILE A 97 1.08 -8.10 5.53
N SER A 98 -0.24 -7.96 5.72
CA SER A 98 -0.80 -6.86 6.53
C SER A 98 -0.31 -6.85 7.98
N ARG A 99 0.13 -7.98 8.55
CA ARG A 99 0.72 -8.03 9.90
C ARG A 99 2.16 -7.50 9.89
N ASP A 100 2.94 -7.90 8.90
CA ASP A 100 4.34 -7.50 8.78
C ASP A 100 4.43 -5.99 8.42
N GLU A 101 3.54 -5.49 7.56
CA GLU A 101 3.40 -4.05 7.23
C GLU A 101 3.06 -3.18 8.45
N VAL A 102 2.20 -3.67 9.35
CA VAL A 102 1.88 -2.99 10.61
C VAL A 102 3.11 -2.96 11.51
N MET A 103 3.89 -4.04 11.57
CA MET A 103 5.14 -4.08 12.33
C MET A 103 6.19 -3.13 11.77
N HIS A 104 6.32 -3.01 10.45
CA HIS A 104 7.21 -2.05 9.81
C HIS A 104 6.79 -0.60 10.10
N THR A 105 5.48 -0.34 10.07
CA THR A 105 4.91 0.96 10.43
C THR A 105 5.20 1.31 11.89
N ASP A 106 4.96 0.38 12.82
CA ASP A 106 5.24 0.55 14.26
C ASP A 106 6.73 0.77 14.52
N PHE A 107 7.59 0.05 13.80
CA PHE A 107 9.03 0.22 13.89
C PHE A 107 9.48 1.61 13.38
N ALA A 108 8.89 2.11 12.30
CA ALA A 108 9.15 3.46 11.82
C ALA A 108 8.74 4.54 12.83
N PHE A 109 7.59 4.36 13.51
CA PHE A 109 7.18 5.23 14.61
C PHE A 109 8.12 5.16 15.81
N LEU A 110 8.57 3.95 16.18
CA LEU A 110 9.52 3.75 17.27
C LEU A 110 10.87 4.39 16.96
N LEU A 111 11.39 4.25 15.75
CA LEU A 111 12.61 4.94 15.31
C LEU A 111 12.42 6.45 15.35
N SER A 112 11.27 6.96 14.91
CA SER A 112 10.97 8.38 14.96
C SER A 112 10.86 8.92 16.39
N SER A 113 10.50 8.12 17.39
CA SER A 113 10.43 8.56 18.78
C SER A 113 11.82 8.72 19.42
N HIS A 114 12.80 7.96 18.93
CA HIS A 114 14.21 8.04 19.34
C HIS A 114 14.99 9.16 18.61
N LEU A 115 14.40 9.78 17.58
CA LEU A 115 15.00 10.94 16.93
C LEU A 115 14.81 12.20 17.79
N GLY A 116 15.92 12.80 18.20
CA GLY A 116 15.91 14.06 18.96
C GLY A 116 15.36 15.27 18.19
N ARG A 117 15.26 15.20 16.87
CA ARG A 117 14.63 16.22 16.01
C ARG A 117 13.48 15.61 15.22
N ARG A 118 12.28 16.12 15.48
CA ARG A 118 11.06 15.75 14.76
C ARG A 118 10.88 16.63 13.52
N PRO A 119 10.28 16.09 12.44
CA PRO A 119 9.99 16.87 11.26
C PRO A 119 8.89 17.90 11.58
N HIS A 120 8.88 19.01 10.85
CA HIS A 120 7.88 20.05 11.06
C HIS A 120 6.47 19.48 10.79
N PRO A 121 5.46 19.73 11.65
CA PRO A 121 4.13 19.14 11.51
C PRO A 121 3.48 19.37 10.14
N ARG A 122 3.72 20.52 9.51
CA ARG A 122 3.24 20.80 8.14
C ARG A 122 3.82 19.87 7.08
N VAL A 123 5.08 19.45 7.22
CA VAL A 123 5.70 18.53 6.27
C VAL A 123 5.10 17.13 6.41
N VAL A 124 4.89 16.69 7.65
CA VAL A 124 4.19 15.43 7.94
C VAL A 124 2.79 15.44 7.35
N GLN A 125 2.02 16.49 7.60
CA GLN A 125 0.67 16.63 7.05
C GLN A 125 0.67 16.60 5.52
N ARG A 126 1.64 17.26 4.87
CA ARG A 126 1.79 17.23 3.41
C ARG A 126 2.05 15.81 2.90
N ILE A 127 3.03 15.11 3.48
CA ILE A 127 3.38 13.72 3.12
C ILE A 127 2.15 12.81 3.21
N ILE A 128 1.44 12.85 4.34
CA ILE A 128 0.27 11.99 4.55
C ILE A 128 -0.88 12.37 3.61
N THR A 129 -1.12 13.67 3.40
CA THR A 129 -2.20 14.13 2.51
C THR A 129 -1.94 13.72 1.06
N GLU A 130 -0.69 13.80 0.59
CA GLU A 130 -0.31 13.33 -0.74
C GLU A 130 -0.50 11.82 -0.88
N ALA A 131 -0.04 11.04 0.11
CA ALA A 131 -0.21 9.59 0.11
C ALA A 131 -1.69 9.18 0.08
N VAL A 132 -2.53 9.82 0.90
CA VAL A 132 -3.98 9.56 0.94
C VAL A 132 -4.64 9.90 -0.41
N LYS A 133 -4.27 11.01 -1.06
CA LYS A 133 -4.84 11.37 -2.37
C LYS A 133 -4.48 10.36 -3.45
N ILE A 134 -3.24 9.90 -3.48
CA ILE A 134 -2.79 8.86 -4.42
C ILE A 134 -3.55 7.56 -4.15
N GLU A 135 -3.75 7.19 -2.89
CA GLU A 135 -4.50 5.99 -2.51
C GLU A 135 -5.99 6.07 -2.88
N GLN A 136 -6.61 7.22 -2.68
CA GLN A 136 -7.98 7.47 -3.13
C GLN A 136 -8.11 7.35 -4.65
N GLY A 137 -7.13 7.89 -5.41
CA GLY A 137 -7.06 7.70 -6.86
C GLY A 137 -6.93 6.23 -7.23
N PHE A 138 -6.04 5.49 -6.56
CA PHE A 138 -5.89 4.04 -6.77
C PHE A 138 -7.20 3.28 -6.53
N LEU A 139 -7.89 3.56 -5.42
CA LEU A 139 -9.16 2.91 -5.07
C LEU A 139 -10.31 3.30 -6.00
N THR A 140 -10.25 4.43 -6.69
CA THR A 140 -11.32 4.86 -7.61
C THR A 140 -11.05 4.39 -9.04
N ASP A 141 -9.81 4.43 -9.50
CA ASP A 141 -9.41 4.09 -10.87
C ASP A 141 -9.12 2.59 -11.05
N ALA A 142 -8.40 1.95 -10.13
CA ALA A 142 -7.99 0.55 -10.27
C ALA A 142 -9.05 -0.43 -9.79
N LEU A 143 -9.87 -0.01 -8.83
CA LEU A 143 -10.94 -0.80 -8.25
C LEU A 143 -12.23 0.01 -8.30
N PRO A 144 -12.89 0.15 -9.45
CA PRO A 144 -14.20 0.79 -9.48
C PRO A 144 -15.05 0.14 -8.39
N ALA A 145 -15.51 0.91 -7.42
CA ALA A 145 -16.36 0.44 -6.31
C ALA A 145 -17.65 -0.27 -6.80
N ALA A 146 -17.88 -0.28 -8.12
CA ALA A 146 -18.86 -1.08 -8.83
C ALA A 146 -18.49 -2.58 -8.96
N SER A 147 -17.23 -2.94 -9.19
CA SER A 147 -16.80 -4.36 -9.40
C SER A 147 -16.64 -5.14 -8.10
N ILE A 148 -16.35 -4.46 -6.99
CA ILE A 148 -16.42 -4.98 -5.64
C ILE A 148 -17.19 -3.92 -4.86
N ARG A 149 -18.46 -4.16 -4.52
CA ARG A 149 -19.32 -3.25 -3.74
C ARG A 149 -18.73 -3.00 -2.35
N ILE A 150 -17.67 -2.22 -2.25
CA ILE A 150 -17.19 -1.61 -1.02
C ILE A 150 -17.83 -0.23 -1.04
N GLU A 151 -19.00 -0.10 -0.42
CA GLU A 151 -19.57 1.22 -0.23
C GLU A 151 -18.58 2.07 0.58
N CYS A 152 -17.93 3.04 -0.06
CA CYS A 152 -17.05 4.04 0.56
C CYS A 152 -17.76 4.93 1.61
N LYS A 153 -18.99 4.59 2.04
CA LYS A 153 -19.79 5.33 3.02
C LYS A 153 -19.46 5.01 4.48
N ALA A 154 -18.54 4.08 4.77
CA ALA A 154 -18.21 3.70 6.15
C ALA A 154 -17.26 4.68 6.89
N TYR A 155 -16.76 5.73 6.24
CA TYR A 155 -15.95 6.80 6.86
C TYR A 155 -16.80 8.01 7.28
N VAL A 156 -18.05 7.80 7.70
CA VAL A 156 -18.82 8.82 8.43
C VAL A 156 -18.57 8.58 9.93
N PRO A 157 -18.09 9.59 10.68
CA PRO A 157 -17.91 9.44 12.12
C PRO A 157 -19.27 9.13 12.75
N VAL A 158 -19.37 7.98 13.38
CA VAL A 158 -20.53 7.62 14.18
C VAL A 158 -20.51 8.54 15.41
N HIS A 159 -21.54 9.38 15.52
CA HIS A 159 -21.86 10.14 16.72
C HIS A 159 -22.16 9.23 17.91
#